data_AF-A0A2V8UI81-F1
#
_entry.id   AF-A0A2V8UI81-F1
#
_cell.length_a   1.000
_cell.length_b   1.000
_cell.length_c   1.000
_cell.angle_alpha   90.00
_cell.angle_beta   90.00
_cell.angle_gamma   90.00
#
_symmetry.space_group_name_H-M   'P 1'
#
loop_
_entity.id
_entity.type
_entity.pdbx_description
1 polymer ?
#
loop_
_entity_poly.entity_id
_entity_poly.type
_entity_poly.pdbx_seq_one_letter_code
_entity_poly.pdbx_strand_id
1 'polypeptide(L)'
;MEEGQTEIHRENLRNLAAVTARLEGRDLGSAIHEIQNRLFKEVEVPPGTEIEFGGLYQVQRESFLGLTQVLLMSILLIFVILVFEFRSFSHPIAILVATILCGFGALVALFLTRSTLNISSFMGAIMVVGIVHKNGILMLDAERYFSERGDPLREAIFQAGRRRLRPILMT
;
A
#
# COMPACT_ATOMS: atom_id res chain seq x y z
N MET A 1 -21.25 26.41 42.21
CA MET A 1 -22.21 26.17 41.12
C MET A 1 -21.57 25.08 40.28
N GLU A 2 -21.93 23.82 40.52
CA GLU A 2 -21.47 22.70 39.68
C GLU A 2 -22.17 22.84 38.33
N GLU A 3 -21.41 23.12 37.28
CA GLU A 3 -21.92 23.12 35.91
C GLU A 3 -22.36 21.68 35.58
N GLY A 4 -23.67 21.45 35.63
CA GLY A 4 -24.26 20.18 35.25
C GLY A 4 -23.90 19.86 33.80
N GLN A 5 -23.30 18.68 33.58
CA GLN A 5 -22.98 18.19 32.25
C GLN A 5 -24.25 18.20 31.38
N THR A 6 -24.25 19.09 30.37
CA THR A 6 -25.44 19.36 29.55
C THR A 6 -25.65 18.29 28.48
N GLU A 7 -24.61 17.48 28.20
CA GLU A 7 -24.65 16.40 27.23
C GLU A 7 -23.72 15.26 27.67
N ILE A 8 -24.25 14.03 27.76
CA ILE A 8 -23.47 12.83 28.07
C ILE A 8 -23.29 12.06 26.76
N HIS A 9 -22.11 12.17 26.16
CA HIS A 9 -21.75 11.31 25.04
C HIS A 9 -21.44 9.91 25.55
N ARG A 10 -22.08 8.92 24.94
CA ARG A 10 -21.81 7.50 25.20
C ARG A 10 -21.54 6.78 23.91
N GLU A 11 -20.54 5.90 23.95
CA GLU A 11 -20.25 4.96 22.89
C GLU A 11 -20.13 3.57 23.52
N ASN A 12 -20.80 2.58 22.94
CA ASN A 12 -20.82 1.20 23.46
C ASN A 12 -21.15 1.10 24.97
N LEU A 13 -22.16 1.88 25.43
CA LEU A 13 -22.62 1.94 26.83
C LEU A 13 -21.58 2.49 27.84
N ARG A 14 -20.47 3.07 27.36
CA ARG A 14 -19.45 3.73 28.19
C ARG A 14 -19.52 5.24 28.02
N ASN A 15 -19.25 5.99 29.09
CA ASN A 15 -19.15 7.45 29.01
C ASN A 15 -17.92 7.83 28.18
N LEU A 16 -18.11 8.70 27.22
CA LEU A 16 -17.09 9.14 26.27
C LEU A 16 -16.84 10.64 26.45
N ALA A 17 -15.57 11.02 26.57
CA ALA A 17 -15.12 12.40 26.51
C ALA A 17 -14.31 12.58 25.21
N ALA A 18 -14.87 13.28 24.23
CA ALA A 18 -14.23 13.50 22.95
C ALA A 18 -13.22 14.65 23.04
N VAL A 19 -11.94 14.37 22.76
CA VAL A 19 -10.91 15.40 22.58
C VAL A 19 -10.62 15.52 21.09
N THR A 20 -10.91 16.68 20.50
CA THR A 20 -10.68 16.94 19.08
C THR A 20 -9.52 17.90 18.89
N ALA A 21 -8.71 17.66 17.87
CA ALA A 21 -7.60 18.51 17.48
C ALA A 21 -7.48 18.54 15.96
N ARG A 22 -7.02 19.68 15.41
CA ARG A 22 -6.72 19.82 13.98
C ARG A 22 -5.21 19.81 13.79
N LEU A 23 -4.75 19.00 12.85
CA LEU A 23 -3.36 18.96 12.44
C LEU A 23 -3.14 19.92 11.27
N GLU A 24 -2.03 20.64 11.29
CA GLU A 24 -1.63 21.55 10.22
C GLU A 24 -0.14 21.37 9.92
N GLY A 25 0.22 21.23 8.64
CA GLY A 25 1.61 21.10 8.19
C GLY A 25 2.33 19.81 8.61
N ARG A 26 1.63 18.79 9.12
CA ARG A 26 2.22 17.51 9.57
C ARG A 26 1.39 16.31 9.10
N ASP A 27 2.05 15.16 8.99
CA ASP A 27 1.39 13.90 8.64
C ASP A 27 0.66 13.30 9.85
N LEU A 28 -0.46 12.63 9.56
CA LEU A 28 -1.33 12.04 10.58
C LEU A 28 -0.62 10.95 11.40
N GLY A 29 0.23 10.14 10.77
CA GLY A 29 0.93 9.03 11.42
C GLY A 29 1.93 9.50 12.46
N SER A 30 2.83 10.41 12.09
CA SER A 30 3.83 10.97 12.99
C SER A 30 3.19 11.80 14.10
N ALA A 31 2.14 12.56 13.80
CA ALA A 31 1.43 13.34 14.80
C ALA A 31 0.78 12.45 15.87
N ILE A 32 0.08 11.39 15.45
CA ILE A 32 -0.54 10.44 16.39
C ILE A 32 0.52 9.68 17.18
N HIS A 33 1.64 9.30 16.55
CA HIS A 33 2.74 8.63 17.26
C HIS A 33 3.38 9.53 18.33
N GLU A 34 3.54 10.84 18.04
CA GLU A 34 4.03 11.82 19.02
C GLU A 34 3.03 11.99 20.17
N ILE A 35 1.73 12.10 19.86
CA ILE A 35 0.67 12.20 20.88
C ILE A 35 0.67 10.96 21.78
N GLN A 36 0.71 9.76 21.20
CA GLN A 36 0.80 8.51 21.96
C GLN A 36 1.99 8.51 22.90
N ASN A 37 3.17 8.91 22.41
CA ASN A 37 4.40 8.92 23.21
C ASN A 37 4.39 9.95 24.35
N ARG A 38 3.73 11.11 24.18
CA ARG A 38 3.65 12.14 25.22
C ARG A 38 2.52 11.90 26.21
N LEU A 39 1.37 11.45 25.73
CA LEU A 39 0.17 11.25 26.55
C LEU A 39 0.44 10.30 27.71
N PHE A 40 1.11 9.17 27.46
CA PHE A 40 1.45 8.20 28.51
C PHE A 40 2.56 8.66 29.46
N LYS A 41 3.27 9.76 29.14
CA LYS A 41 4.36 10.30 29.98
C LYS A 41 3.93 11.50 30.80
N GLU A 42 3.04 12.33 30.26
CA GLU A 42 2.69 13.64 30.80
C GLU A 42 1.30 13.64 31.47
N VAL A 43 0.45 12.65 31.19
CA VAL A 43 -0.92 12.59 31.71
C VAL A 43 -1.12 11.31 32.51
N GLU A 44 -1.40 11.46 33.81
CA GLU A 44 -1.84 10.36 34.66
C GLU A 44 -3.30 10.03 34.34
N VAL A 45 -3.51 8.88 33.70
CA VAL A 45 -4.84 8.40 33.33
C VAL A 45 -5.39 7.57 34.50
N PRO A 46 -6.60 7.88 35.03
CA PRO A 46 -7.19 7.10 36.10
C PRO A 46 -7.37 5.62 35.72
N PRO A 47 -7.21 4.69 36.66
CA PRO A 47 -7.43 3.27 36.40
C PRO A 47 -8.89 3.02 35.98
N GLY A 48 -9.07 2.31 34.87
CA GLY A 48 -10.38 2.03 34.28
C GLY A 48 -10.78 2.96 33.12
N THR A 49 -9.97 3.95 32.78
CA THR A 49 -10.16 4.77 31.57
C THR A 49 -9.41 4.15 30.38
N GLU A 50 -10.13 3.92 29.28
CA GLU A 50 -9.59 3.44 28.01
C GLU A 50 -9.44 4.62 27.05
N ILE A 51 -8.26 4.74 26.42
CA ILE A 51 -7.97 5.79 25.45
C ILE A 51 -7.97 5.19 24.06
N GLU A 52 -8.92 5.63 23.24
CA GLU A 52 -9.02 5.21 21.84
C GLU A 52 -8.69 6.38 20.90
N PHE A 53 -7.83 6.10 19.92
CA PHE A 53 -7.47 7.06 18.87
C PHE A 53 -8.40 6.87 17.67
N GLY A 54 -9.53 7.56 17.69
CA GLY A 54 -10.56 7.49 16.66
C GLY A 54 -10.38 8.46 15.48
N GLY A 55 -11.44 8.61 14.69
CA GLY A 55 -11.54 9.59 13.60
C GLY A 55 -10.70 9.21 12.37
N LEU A 56 -10.04 10.21 11.77
CA LEU A 56 -9.26 10.01 10.52
C LEU A 56 -8.15 8.96 10.67
N TYR A 57 -7.57 8.83 11.87
CA TYR A 57 -6.51 7.85 12.12
C TYR A 57 -7.04 6.41 12.08
N GLN A 58 -8.18 6.16 12.71
CA GLN A 58 -8.84 4.86 12.68
C GLN A 58 -9.23 4.47 11.25
N VAL A 59 -9.86 5.39 10.51
CA VAL A 59 -10.23 5.17 9.10
C VAL A 59 -8.99 4.88 8.25
N GLN A 60 -7.89 5.62 8.46
CA GLN A 60 -6.63 5.38 7.76
C GLN A 60 -6.04 4.00 8.07
N ARG A 61 -6.03 3.60 9.35
CA ARG A 61 -5.51 2.29 9.76
C ARG A 61 -6.35 1.13 9.21
N GLU A 62 -7.66 1.22 9.30
CA GLU A 62 -8.58 0.22 8.74
C GLU A 62 -8.42 0.11 7.22
N SER A 63 -8.36 1.25 6.53
CA SER A 63 -8.14 1.30 5.07
C SER A 63 -6.78 0.73 4.68
N PHE A 64 -5.71 1.04 5.41
CA PHE A 64 -4.39 0.46 5.12
C PHE A 64 -4.35 -1.04 5.33
N LEU A 65 -4.99 -1.57 6.37
CA LEU A 65 -5.11 -3.01 6.57
C LEU A 65 -5.87 -3.66 5.42
N GLY A 66 -7.04 -3.13 5.06
CA GLY A 66 -7.84 -3.64 3.95
C GLY A 66 -7.09 -3.59 2.61
N LEU A 67 -6.46 -2.46 2.29
CA LEU A 67 -5.68 -2.31 1.05
C LEU A 67 -4.45 -3.21 1.03
N THR A 68 -3.77 -3.42 2.16
CA THR A 68 -2.63 -4.35 2.26
C THR A 68 -3.10 -5.78 2.05
N GLN A 69 -4.24 -6.19 2.63
CA GLN A 69 -4.83 -7.49 2.38
C GLN A 69 -5.17 -7.69 0.90
N VAL A 70 -5.79 -6.70 0.26
CA VAL A 70 -6.10 -6.74 -1.18
C VAL A 70 -4.83 -6.84 -2.02
N LEU A 71 -3.79 -6.09 -1.69
CA LEU A 71 -2.50 -6.13 -2.39
C LEU A 71 -1.86 -7.52 -2.28
N LEU A 72 -1.79 -8.08 -1.07
CA LEU A 72 -1.22 -9.41 -0.85
C LEU A 72 -2.01 -10.51 -1.56
N MET A 73 -3.35 -10.46 -1.48
CA MET A 73 -4.22 -11.39 -2.19
C MET A 73 -4.06 -11.28 -3.71
N SER A 74 -3.92 -10.06 -4.23
CA SER A 74 -3.72 -9.82 -5.67
C SER A 74 -2.37 -10.36 -6.15
N ILE A 75 -1.28 -10.11 -5.42
CA ILE A 75 0.05 -10.64 -5.73
C ILE A 75 0.03 -12.18 -5.71
N LEU A 76 -0.59 -12.78 -4.68
CA LEU A 76 -0.73 -14.23 -4.58
C LEU A 76 -1.53 -14.80 -5.75
N LEU A 77 -2.65 -14.18 -6.11
CA LEU A 77 -3.49 -14.62 -7.22
C LEU A 77 -2.75 -14.54 -8.56
N ILE A 78 -2.05 -13.42 -8.81
CA ILE A 78 -1.25 -13.27 -10.03
C ILE A 78 -0.13 -14.30 -10.07
N PHE A 79 0.55 -14.55 -8.94
CA PHE A 79 1.57 -15.59 -8.86
C PHE A 79 1.02 -16.97 -9.26
N VAL A 80 -0.14 -17.36 -8.72
CA VAL A 80 -0.79 -18.63 -9.06
C VAL A 80 -1.12 -18.68 -10.55
N ILE A 81 -1.76 -17.65 -11.10
CA ILE A 81 -2.10 -17.57 -12.53
C ILE A 81 -0.84 -17.73 -13.41
N LEU A 82 0.25 -17.05 -13.07
CA LEU A 82 1.52 -17.14 -13.79
C LEU A 82 2.14 -18.54 -13.73
N VAL A 83 2.10 -19.20 -12.56
CA VAL A 83 2.60 -20.57 -12.42
C VAL A 83 1.80 -21.52 -13.31
N PHE A 84 0.47 -21.38 -13.36
CA PHE A 84 -0.37 -22.20 -14.23
C PHE A 84 -0.13 -21.93 -15.71
N GLU A 85 0.00 -20.65 -16.09
CA GLU A 85 0.18 -20.23 -17.49
C GLU A 85 1.54 -20.68 -18.06
N PHE A 86 2.62 -20.37 -17.35
CA PHE A 86 3.98 -20.60 -17.82
C PHE A 86 4.54 -21.98 -17.43
N ARG A 87 3.84 -22.72 -16.54
CA ARG A 87 4.26 -24.03 -16.00
C ARG A 87 5.71 -24.00 -15.46
N SER A 88 6.16 -22.83 -15.02
CA SER A 88 7.53 -22.52 -14.63
C SER A 88 7.53 -21.55 -13.47
N PHE A 89 8.40 -21.76 -12.48
CA PHE A 89 8.51 -20.90 -11.30
C PHE A 89 9.40 -19.68 -11.52
N SER A 90 10.30 -19.70 -12.50
CA SER A 90 11.24 -18.60 -12.75
C SER A 90 10.54 -17.32 -13.21
N HIS A 91 9.52 -17.45 -14.05
CA HIS A 91 8.74 -16.34 -14.61
C HIS A 91 7.94 -15.58 -13.53
N PRO A 92 7.15 -16.25 -12.67
CA PRO A 92 6.50 -15.62 -11.53
C PRO A 92 7.47 -14.92 -10.56
N ILE A 93 8.61 -15.54 -10.26
CA ILE A 93 9.61 -14.96 -9.34
C ILE A 93 10.17 -13.65 -9.88
N ALA A 94 10.44 -13.56 -11.18
CA ALA A 94 10.91 -12.33 -11.81
C ALA A 94 9.92 -11.16 -11.62
N ILE A 95 8.61 -11.43 -11.73
CA ILE A 95 7.56 -10.42 -11.50
C ILE A 95 7.47 -10.04 -10.01
N LEU A 96 7.61 -11.00 -9.09
CA LEU A 96 7.64 -10.69 -7.65
C LEU A 96 8.81 -9.78 -7.28
N VAL A 97 10.01 -10.03 -7.83
CA VAL A 97 11.18 -9.16 -7.63
C VAL A 97 10.92 -7.76 -8.17
N ALA A 98 10.34 -7.65 -9.38
CA ALA A 98 9.96 -6.37 -9.96
C ALA A 98 8.93 -5.60 -9.09
N THR A 99 8.03 -6.33 -8.43
CA THR A 99 7.02 -5.75 -7.52
C THR A 99 7.65 -5.16 -6.26
N ILE A 100 8.59 -5.86 -5.64
CA ILE A 100 9.33 -5.35 -4.47
C ILE A 100 10.12 -4.10 -4.87
N LEU A 101 10.79 -4.13 -6.02
CA LEU A 101 11.54 -2.98 -6.54
C LEU A 101 10.62 -1.78 -6.83
N CYS A 102 9.43 -2.04 -7.36
CA CYS A 102 8.40 -1.02 -7.57
C CYS A 102 7.92 -0.41 -6.25
N GLY A 103 7.71 -1.22 -5.22
CA GLY A 103 7.33 -0.74 -3.88
C GLY A 103 8.39 0.19 -3.29
N PHE A 104 9.67 -0.19 -3.41
CA PHE A 104 10.78 0.69 -3.02
C PHE A 104 10.80 1.99 -3.84
N GLY A 105 10.62 1.90 -5.16
CA GLY A 105 10.55 3.07 -6.04
C GLY A 105 9.41 4.03 -5.67
N ALA A 106 8.25 3.51 -5.28
CA ALA A 106 7.13 4.31 -4.80
C ALA A 106 7.48 5.06 -3.51
N LEU A 107 8.12 4.39 -2.55
CA LEU A 107 8.57 5.04 -1.30
C LEU A 107 9.60 6.14 -1.57
N VAL A 108 10.57 5.88 -2.47
CA VAL A 108 11.56 6.88 -2.88
C VAL A 108 10.89 8.07 -3.58
N ALA A 109 9.88 7.83 -4.41
CA ALA A 109 9.13 8.90 -5.06
C ALA A 109 8.37 9.77 -4.06
N LEU A 110 7.72 9.17 -3.05
CA LEU A 110 7.08 9.91 -1.95
C LEU A 110 8.11 10.74 -1.18
N PHE A 111 9.27 10.16 -0.88
CA PHE A 111 10.35 10.85 -0.19
C PHE A 111 10.84 12.06 -0.98
N LEU A 112 11.05 11.91 -2.29
CA LEU A 112 11.53 13.00 -3.16
C LEU A 112 10.48 14.11 -3.32
N THR A 113 9.20 13.75 -3.43
CA THR A 113 8.08 14.70 -3.53
C THR A 113 7.68 15.31 -2.18
N ARG A 114 8.30 14.87 -1.07
CA ARG A 114 7.93 15.24 0.31
C ARG A 114 6.45 15.01 0.61
N SER A 115 5.86 14.01 -0.04
CA SER A 115 4.46 13.64 0.16
C SER A 115 4.34 12.62 1.28
N THR A 116 3.23 12.67 2.01
CA THR A 116 2.98 11.79 3.15
C THR A 116 2.37 10.47 2.70
N LEU A 117 2.69 9.37 3.38
CA LEU A 117 2.05 8.09 3.13
C LEU A 117 0.62 8.10 3.70
N ASN A 118 -0.35 8.37 2.82
CA ASN A 118 -1.78 8.38 3.11
C ASN A 118 -2.55 7.37 2.24
N ILE A 119 -3.85 7.24 2.45
CA ILE A 119 -4.70 6.27 1.73
C ILE A 119 -4.58 6.46 0.21
N SER A 120 -4.64 7.71 -0.26
CA SER A 120 -4.55 8.04 -1.69
C SER A 120 -3.20 7.66 -2.29
N SER A 121 -2.10 7.93 -1.58
CA SER A 121 -0.75 7.59 -2.04
C SER A 121 -0.53 6.07 -2.08
N PHE A 122 -1.10 5.34 -1.10
CA PHE A 122 -1.03 3.88 -1.07
C PHE A 122 -1.86 3.24 -2.19
N MET A 123 -3.05 3.78 -2.48
CA MET A 123 -3.83 3.39 -3.65
C MET A 123 -3.05 3.62 -4.95
N GLY A 124 -2.35 4.76 -5.07
CA GLY A 124 -1.42 5.02 -6.17
C GLY A 124 -0.33 3.97 -6.30
N ALA A 125 0.32 3.61 -5.20
CA ALA A 125 1.34 2.56 -5.20
C ALA A 125 0.79 1.21 -5.68
N ILE A 126 -0.40 0.81 -5.25
CA ILE A 126 -1.08 -0.42 -5.72
C ILE A 126 -1.35 -0.36 -7.23
N MET A 127 -1.80 0.78 -7.76
CA MET A 127 -2.01 0.94 -9.21
C MET A 127 -0.72 0.76 -10.01
N VAL A 128 0.39 1.37 -9.56
CA VAL A 128 1.70 1.21 -10.23
C VAL A 128 2.14 -0.25 -10.20
N VAL A 129 1.96 -0.93 -9.06
CA VAL A 129 2.22 -2.38 -8.97
C VAL A 129 1.42 -3.15 -10.02
N GLY A 130 0.13 -2.86 -10.21
CA GLY A 130 -0.70 -3.49 -11.24
C GLY A 130 -0.21 -3.23 -12.67
N ILE A 131 0.21 -2.00 -12.96
CA ILE A 131 0.78 -1.63 -14.27
C ILE A 131 2.08 -2.42 -14.53
N VAL A 132 2.95 -2.53 -13.53
CA VAL A 132 4.19 -3.31 -13.63
C VAL A 132 3.89 -4.78 -13.88
N HIS A 133 2.93 -5.37 -13.17
CA HIS A 133 2.51 -6.76 -13.41
C HIS A 133 2.00 -6.97 -14.83
N LYS A 134 1.05 -6.12 -15.29
CA LYS A 134 0.53 -6.20 -16.65
C LYS A 134 1.66 -6.12 -17.68
N ASN A 135 2.59 -5.20 -17.48
CA ASN A 135 3.70 -5.01 -18.39
C ASN A 135 4.70 -6.18 -18.36
N GLY A 136 4.94 -6.77 -17.19
CA GLY A 136 5.76 -7.96 -17.01
C GLY A 136 5.14 -9.18 -17.70
N ILE A 137 3.84 -9.44 -17.48
CA ILE A 137 3.12 -10.56 -18.08
C ILE A 137 3.24 -10.52 -19.61
N LEU A 138 2.94 -9.38 -20.23
CA LEU A 138 3.03 -9.26 -21.70
C LEU A 138 4.47 -9.40 -22.23
N MET A 139 5.48 -9.06 -21.43
CA MET A 139 6.87 -9.20 -21.83
C MET A 139 7.32 -10.66 -21.76
N LEU A 140 6.92 -11.40 -20.72
CA LEU A 140 7.20 -12.82 -20.57
C LEU A 140 6.43 -13.67 -21.59
N ASP A 141 5.19 -13.30 -21.88
CA ASP A 141 4.39 -13.95 -22.93
C ASP A 141 5.05 -13.78 -24.31
N ALA A 142 5.53 -12.57 -24.62
CA ALA A 142 6.25 -12.32 -25.86
C ALA A 142 7.59 -13.07 -25.94
N GLU A 143 8.34 -13.16 -24.83
CA GLU A 143 9.58 -13.95 -24.78
C GLU A 143 9.30 -15.43 -25.05
N ARG A 144 8.29 -16.01 -24.38
CA ARG A 144 7.89 -17.40 -24.60
C ARG A 144 7.52 -17.67 -26.05
N TYR A 145 6.78 -16.76 -26.68
CA TYR A 145 6.41 -16.88 -28.09
C TYR A 145 7.63 -16.99 -29.03
N PHE A 146 8.72 -16.27 -28.77
CA PHE A 146 9.95 -16.37 -29.57
C PHE A 146 10.80 -17.59 -29.19
N SER A 147 10.86 -17.93 -27.90
CA SER A 147 11.57 -19.12 -27.41
C SER A 147 10.95 -20.42 -27.94
N GLU A 148 9.62 -20.51 -28.05
CA GLU A 148 8.92 -21.66 -28.67
C GLU A 148 9.19 -21.80 -30.18
N ARG A 149 9.65 -20.72 -30.85
CA ARG A 149 10.05 -20.74 -32.26
C ARG A 149 11.51 -21.17 -32.47
N GLY A 150 12.22 -21.50 -31.39
CA GLY A 150 13.61 -21.96 -31.42
C GLY A 150 14.65 -20.84 -31.36
N ASP A 151 14.24 -19.59 -31.14
CA ASP A 151 15.19 -18.48 -30.96
C ASP A 151 15.95 -18.66 -29.64
N PRO A 152 17.27 -18.37 -29.60
CA PRO A 152 18.03 -18.39 -28.35
C PRO A 152 17.49 -17.30 -27.40
N LEU A 153 17.44 -17.61 -26.09
CA LEU A 153 16.83 -16.77 -25.03
C LEU A 153 17.17 -15.27 -25.14
N ARG A 154 18.43 -14.94 -25.44
CA ARG A 154 18.88 -13.54 -25.57
C ARG A 154 18.20 -12.81 -26.73
N GLU A 155 18.02 -13.51 -27.85
CA GLU A 155 17.36 -12.96 -29.03
C GLU A 155 15.84 -12.87 -28.81
N ALA A 156 15.25 -13.88 -28.17
CA ALA A 156 13.85 -13.89 -27.76
C ALA A 156 13.50 -12.69 -26.86
N ILE A 157 14.32 -12.41 -25.84
CA ILE A 157 14.15 -11.24 -24.96
C ILE A 157 14.32 -9.93 -25.74
N PHE A 158 15.29 -9.85 -26.66
CA PHE A 158 15.53 -8.64 -27.45
C PHE A 158 14.34 -8.32 -28.37
N GLN A 159 13.79 -9.34 -29.04
CA GLN A 159 12.60 -9.19 -29.88
C GLN A 159 11.34 -8.86 -29.07
N ALA A 160 11.15 -9.51 -27.92
CA ALA A 160 10.08 -9.19 -26.98
C ALA A 160 10.16 -7.73 -26.52
N GLY A 161 11.35 -7.28 -26.14
CA GLY A 161 11.62 -5.89 -25.76
C GLY A 161 11.28 -4.90 -26.88
N ARG A 162 11.75 -5.17 -28.12
CA ARG A 162 11.47 -4.29 -29.27
C ARG A 162 9.98 -4.20 -29.60
N ARG A 163 9.24 -5.31 -29.47
CA ARG A 163 7.79 -5.35 -29.69
C ARG A 163 7.02 -4.57 -28.63
N ARG A 164 7.51 -4.55 -27.39
CA ARG A 164 6.86 -3.90 -26.24
C ARG A 164 7.27 -2.44 -26.06
N LEU A 165 8.46 -2.06 -26.52
CA LEU A 165 9.01 -0.71 -26.34
C LEU A 165 8.10 0.37 -26.92
N ARG A 166 7.59 0.19 -28.15
CA ARG A 166 6.71 1.18 -28.79
C ARG A 166 5.39 1.36 -28.04
N PRO A 167 4.64 0.30 -27.66
CA PRO A 167 3.48 0.43 -26.79
C PRO A 167 3.77 1.07 -25.44
N ILE A 168 4.85 0.68 -24.76
CA ILE A 168 5.21 1.21 -23.43
C ILE A 168 5.54 2.71 -23.51
N LEU A 169 6.22 3.17 -24.56
CA LEU A 169 6.53 4.60 -24.73
C LEU A 169 5.31 5.46 -25.09
N MET A 170 4.23 4.84 -25.58
CA MET A 170 2.98 5.54 -25.90
C MET A 170 2.07 5.72 -24.68
N THR A 171 2.29 4.95 -23.61
CA THR A 171 1.46 4.94 -22.38
C THR A 171 2.20 5.53 -21.20
#